data_AF-A0A2V7LLC9-F1
#
_entry.id   AF-A0A2V7LLC9-F1
#
_cell.length_a   1.000
_cell.length_b   1.000
_cell.length_c   1.000
_cell.angle_alpha   90.00
_cell.angle_beta   90.00
_cell.angle_gamma   90.00
#
_symmetry.space_group_name_H-M   'P 1'
#
loop_
_entity.id
_entity.type
_entity.pdbx_description
1 polymer ?
#
loop_
_entity_poly.entity_id
_entity_poly.type
_entity_poly.pdbx_seq_one_letter_code
_entity_poly.pdbx_strand_id
1 'polypeptide(L)'
;MGAGGHGPARQRRAVRDLGRRERDDDPQGPIGNALSQGDALGEPQSEAAGSPGLDRALGVQSSLRGGRGVRLGAPPGLSQGPEDSGVPGRPRDQPAGAASVSGAPLGVFDSGIGGLTVARAVFERLPHESVVYFGDTARVPYGPKSPDTVRRYSGEILAYLLARGVKSLVVACNTISAQALDFLRERSPVPLVGVIEPGARAAVQGTRSGRIGVIGTAGTIASGAYERAIKQLRPDAAVCAQACPLFVPLVEEGWFDHSATELIAREYLAPLERAAVDVLVLGCTHYPLIKPLLARVLGPAVTLVDSAEETAKAVADDLTRRGLTAPPNHRPTHRFVVSDDEPHFRKVGARFLGEKLQHVEVVPLG
;
A
#
# COMPACT_ATOMS: atom_id res chain seq x y z
N MET A 1 48.10 -63.50 -8.11
CA MET A 1 48.28 -62.85 -9.43
C MET A 1 46.97 -62.17 -9.78
N GLY A 2 47.00 -60.89 -10.17
CA GLY A 2 45.81 -60.14 -10.63
C GLY A 2 45.48 -58.87 -9.84
N ALA A 3 46.21 -57.79 -10.19
CA ALA A 3 45.92 -56.35 -10.16
C ALA A 3 44.98 -55.69 -9.12
N GLY A 4 45.43 -54.56 -8.56
CA GLY A 4 44.61 -53.54 -7.91
C GLY A 4 45.46 -52.44 -7.27
N GLY A 5 45.72 -51.36 -8.00
CA GLY A 5 46.77 -50.37 -7.78
C GLY A 5 46.73 -49.53 -6.49
N HIS A 6 47.94 -49.32 -5.94
CA HIS A 6 48.32 -48.32 -4.94
C HIS A 6 48.36 -46.91 -5.55
N GLY A 7 47.92 -45.87 -4.84
CA GLY A 7 48.80 -45.13 -3.91
C GLY A 7 48.61 -43.60 -4.07
N PRO A 8 49.37 -42.75 -3.34
CA PRO A 8 48.83 -42.07 -2.16
C PRO A 8 49.04 -40.54 -2.13
N ALA A 9 48.59 -39.92 -1.03
CA ALA A 9 48.81 -38.53 -0.65
C ALA A 9 50.31 -38.16 -0.40
N ARG A 10 50.69 -36.94 -0.79
CA ARG A 10 51.87 -36.13 -0.36
C ARG A 10 51.48 -34.65 -0.49
N GLN A 11 51.54 -33.73 0.49
CA GLN A 11 52.63 -33.20 1.34
C GLN A 11 53.72 -32.38 0.57
N ARG A 12 53.76 -31.04 0.78
CA ARG A 12 54.91 -30.18 1.21
C ARG A 12 55.09 -28.80 0.50
N ARG A 13 55.25 -27.76 1.36
CA ARG A 13 56.22 -26.61 1.40
C ARG A 13 56.33 -25.66 0.19
N ALA A 14 56.07 -24.35 0.31
CA ALA A 14 56.83 -23.23 0.94
C ALA A 14 57.87 -22.56 0.01
N VAL A 15 57.92 -21.21 -0.03
CA VAL A 15 59.12 -20.31 0.01
C VAL A 15 58.75 -18.83 -0.31
N ARG A 16 58.99 -17.95 0.69
CA ARG A 16 59.57 -16.56 0.77
C ARG A 16 59.33 -15.52 -0.35
N ASP A 17 58.89 -14.28 -0.08
CA ASP A 17 59.40 -13.13 0.73
C ASP A 17 60.34 -12.19 -0.06
N LEU A 18 59.88 -10.93 -0.29
CA LEU A 18 60.59 -9.69 -0.68
C LEU A 18 59.51 -8.57 -0.68
N GLY A 19 59.56 -7.45 0.02
CA GLY A 19 60.54 -6.90 0.94
C GLY A 19 59.98 -5.65 1.65
N ARG A 20 60.48 -5.44 2.86
CA ARG A 20 60.30 -4.31 3.78
C ARG A 20 60.96 -3.03 3.23
N ARG A 21 60.32 -1.86 3.40
CA ARG A 21 61.02 -0.60 3.69
C ARG A 21 60.25 0.14 4.79
N GLU A 22 60.93 0.29 5.92
CA GLU A 22 60.58 1.18 7.04
C GLU A 22 61.26 2.55 6.87
N ARG A 23 60.76 3.49 7.68
CA ARG A 23 61.31 4.78 8.14
C ARG A 23 60.85 6.00 7.35
N ASP A 24 60.51 7.12 7.97
CA ASP A 24 60.31 7.56 9.37
C ASP A 24 59.65 8.96 9.26
N ASP A 25 59.38 9.59 10.41
CA ASP A 25 59.11 11.02 10.62
C ASP A 25 57.63 11.46 10.70
N ASP A 26 57.07 11.23 11.90
CA ASP A 26 56.27 12.22 12.62
C ASP A 26 57.23 13.34 13.12
N PRO A 27 56.82 14.62 13.19
CA PRO A 27 56.42 15.11 14.52
C PRO A 27 55.35 16.22 14.54
N GLN A 28 54.51 16.16 15.58
CA GLN A 28 54.01 17.28 16.43
C GLN A 28 53.07 18.30 15.74
N GLY A 29 51.93 18.72 16.30
CA GLY A 29 51.47 18.74 17.68
C GLY A 29 50.04 19.34 17.76
N PRO A 30 49.59 19.83 18.93
CA PRO A 30 48.19 19.74 19.35
C PRO A 30 47.36 20.99 19.07
N ILE A 31 46.06 20.80 18.88
CA ILE A 31 45.03 21.84 19.06
C ILE A 31 43.99 21.18 19.95
N GLY A 32 43.72 21.59 21.19
CA GLY A 32 43.75 22.93 21.76
C GLY A 32 42.37 23.09 22.41
N ASN A 33 42.26 22.75 23.69
CA ASN A 33 41.06 22.90 24.51
C ASN A 33 41.24 24.18 25.34
N ALA A 34 40.38 25.19 25.17
CA ALA A 34 40.01 26.22 26.17
C ALA A 34 39.38 27.46 25.51
N LEU A 35 38.14 27.77 25.90
CA LEU A 35 37.61 29.07 26.39
C LEU A 35 36.22 28.73 26.98
N SER A 36 36.05 28.46 28.29
CA SER A 36 35.74 29.39 29.40
C SER A 36 34.50 30.28 29.14
N GLN A 37 33.34 29.98 29.74
CA GLN A 37 32.79 30.45 31.04
C GLN A 37 31.98 31.78 30.97
N GLY A 38 30.80 31.77 31.62
CA GLY A 38 29.88 32.89 31.88
C GLY A 38 28.63 32.84 30.98
N ASP A 39 27.37 32.72 31.43
CA ASP A 39 26.76 33.05 32.71
C ASP A 39 25.55 32.16 33.04
N ALA A 40 25.22 32.18 34.33
CA ALA A 40 24.27 31.35 35.03
C ALA A 40 22.78 31.77 34.89
N LEU A 41 21.93 30.74 34.96
CA LEU A 41 20.69 30.63 35.75
C LEU A 41 19.69 31.82 35.78
N GLY A 42 18.52 31.57 35.18
CA GLY A 42 17.26 32.22 35.54
C GLY A 42 16.08 31.30 35.20
N GLU A 43 15.49 30.67 36.22
CA GLU A 43 14.22 29.92 36.11
C GLU A 43 13.01 30.85 35.89
N PRO A 44 11.88 30.31 35.39
CA PRO A 44 10.80 31.11 34.83
C PRO A 44 9.82 31.60 35.91
N GLN A 45 9.47 32.89 35.85
CA GLN A 45 8.33 33.41 36.60
C GLN A 45 7.05 33.28 35.77
N SER A 46 6.07 32.62 36.38
CA SER A 46 4.66 32.66 36.04
C SER A 46 4.10 34.08 36.15
N GLU A 47 3.28 34.51 35.20
CA GLU A 47 2.17 35.40 35.53
C GLU A 47 1.03 35.26 34.51
N ALA A 48 -0.16 35.05 35.05
CA ALA A 48 -1.43 34.99 34.37
C ALA A 48 -2.11 36.35 34.45
N ALA A 49 -2.60 36.85 33.30
CA ALA A 49 -3.68 37.82 33.14
C ALA A 49 -4.07 37.77 31.65
N GLY A 50 -5.32 37.71 31.19
CA GLY A 50 -6.57 38.12 31.80
C GLY A 50 -7.24 39.19 30.91
N SER A 51 -7.89 38.75 29.82
CA SER A 51 -9.04 39.39 29.11
C SER A 51 -8.84 40.78 28.47
N PRO A 52 -9.73 41.31 27.58
CA PRO A 52 -11.11 40.92 27.18
C PRO A 52 -11.25 40.60 25.67
N GLY A 53 -12.30 39.95 25.14
CA GLY A 53 -13.74 40.17 25.35
C GLY A 53 -14.27 41.15 24.30
N LEU A 54 -14.79 40.64 23.18
CA LEU A 54 -15.63 41.38 22.24
C LEU A 54 -16.79 40.49 21.78
N ASP A 55 -17.91 40.65 22.49
CA ASP A 55 -19.25 40.41 22.00
C ASP A 55 -19.53 41.32 20.79
N ARG A 56 -20.17 40.83 19.72
CA ARG A 56 -21.65 40.84 19.59
C ARG A 56 -22.09 40.61 18.12
N ALA A 57 -23.12 39.79 18.03
CA ALA A 57 -24.27 39.88 17.11
C ALA A 57 -24.04 39.83 15.60
N LEU A 58 -24.58 38.78 14.97
CA LEU A 58 -25.82 38.90 14.18
C LEU A 58 -26.55 37.55 14.20
N GLY A 59 -27.73 37.54 14.82
CA GLY A 59 -28.68 36.45 14.71
C GLY A 59 -29.56 36.65 13.48
N VAL A 60 -29.89 35.54 12.82
CA VAL A 60 -31.15 35.39 12.09
C VAL A 60 -31.67 33.99 12.40
N GLN A 61 -32.76 33.93 13.17
CA GLN A 61 -33.64 32.78 13.28
C GLN A 61 -34.78 32.87 12.26
N SER A 62 -35.47 31.73 12.12
CA SER A 62 -36.79 31.49 11.49
C SER A 62 -36.71 31.10 10.01
N SER A 63 -37.48 30.13 9.48
CA SER A 63 -38.71 29.51 9.96
C SER A 63 -38.98 28.16 9.27
N LEU A 64 -39.81 27.36 9.94
CA LEU A 64 -40.52 26.17 9.50
C LEU A 64 -41.38 26.33 8.24
N ARG A 65 -41.52 25.25 7.45
CA ARG A 65 -42.74 24.69 6.79
C ARG A 65 -42.27 23.66 5.75
N GLY A 66 -42.75 22.42 5.63
CA GLY A 66 -44.05 21.84 6.00
C GLY A 66 -44.99 21.84 4.79
N GLY A 67 -45.00 20.75 4.00
CA GLY A 67 -45.97 20.47 2.93
C GLY A 67 -45.49 19.33 2.01
N ARG A 68 -45.96 18.08 2.18
CA ARG A 68 -47.05 17.43 1.39
C ARG A 68 -46.88 17.70 -0.11
N GLY A 69 -46.50 16.76 -0.97
CA GLY A 69 -47.11 15.44 -1.15
C GLY A 69 -48.29 15.56 -2.12
N VAL A 70 -48.04 15.50 -3.42
CA VAL A 70 -49.08 15.36 -4.46
C VAL A 70 -48.61 14.35 -5.50
N ARG A 71 -49.29 13.20 -5.54
CA ARG A 71 -49.31 12.27 -6.67
C ARG A 71 -50.54 12.61 -7.52
N LEU A 72 -50.33 12.76 -8.82
CA LEU A 72 -51.35 12.69 -9.88
C LEU A 72 -50.77 11.64 -10.85
N GLY A 73 -51.38 10.51 -11.17
CA GLY A 73 -52.78 10.27 -11.48
C GLY A 73 -52.86 10.00 -12.98
N ALA A 74 -52.65 8.74 -13.40
CA ALA A 74 -52.78 8.29 -14.79
C ALA A 74 -54.26 8.02 -15.12
N PRO A 75 -54.74 8.28 -16.36
CA PRO A 75 -56.04 7.81 -16.82
C PRO A 75 -55.96 6.49 -17.63
N PRO A 76 -57.05 5.70 -17.69
CA PRO A 76 -57.12 4.37 -18.30
C PRO A 76 -57.82 4.33 -19.69
N GLY A 77 -57.70 3.21 -20.40
CA GLY A 77 -58.53 2.82 -21.56
C GLY A 77 -57.73 2.13 -22.66
N LEU A 78 -57.72 0.79 -22.74
CA LEU A 78 -58.65 -0.11 -23.47
C LEU A 78 -58.54 -0.06 -25.01
N SER A 79 -57.95 -1.11 -25.60
CA SER A 79 -58.49 -1.81 -26.78
C SER A 79 -57.82 -3.18 -26.97
N GLN A 80 -58.65 -4.23 -27.05
CA GLN A 80 -58.29 -5.61 -27.42
C GLN A 80 -58.09 -5.71 -28.94
N GLY A 81 -57.01 -6.33 -29.41
CA GLY A 81 -56.99 -7.64 -30.12
C GLY A 81 -56.62 -7.46 -31.61
N PRO A 82 -56.30 -8.52 -32.40
CA PRO A 82 -56.09 -9.93 -32.06
C PRO A 82 -54.69 -10.47 -32.49
N GLU A 83 -54.55 -11.77 -32.25
CA GLU A 83 -53.46 -12.73 -32.39
C GLU A 83 -52.64 -12.69 -33.71
N ASP A 84 -51.32 -12.86 -33.60
CA ASP A 84 -50.57 -13.71 -34.53
C ASP A 84 -49.32 -14.33 -33.85
N SER A 85 -49.09 -15.55 -34.29
CA SER A 85 -48.17 -16.64 -34.00
C SER A 85 -46.69 -16.34 -33.67
N GLY A 86 -46.13 -17.19 -32.79
CA GLY A 86 -44.70 -17.51 -32.76
C GLY A 86 -44.03 -17.41 -31.39
N VAL A 87 -44.23 -18.40 -30.51
CA VAL A 87 -43.37 -18.58 -29.31
C VAL A 87 -42.32 -19.65 -29.61
N PRO A 88 -41.03 -19.31 -29.77
CA PRO A 88 -39.97 -20.31 -29.75
C PRO A 88 -39.82 -20.85 -28.32
N GLY A 89 -39.69 -22.17 -28.21
CA GLY A 89 -39.67 -22.89 -26.95
C GLY A 89 -38.67 -22.37 -25.92
N ARG A 90 -39.07 -22.47 -24.65
CA ARG A 90 -38.19 -22.28 -23.49
C ARG A 90 -36.88 -23.08 -23.69
N PRO A 91 -35.70 -22.47 -23.51
CA PRO A 91 -34.47 -23.24 -23.38
C PRO A 91 -34.61 -24.17 -22.18
N ARG A 92 -34.40 -25.45 -22.46
CA ARG A 92 -34.26 -26.54 -21.50
C ARG A 92 -33.25 -26.16 -20.41
N ASP A 93 -33.50 -26.67 -19.21
CA ASP A 93 -32.63 -26.68 -18.04
C ASP A 93 -31.14 -26.66 -18.42
N GLN A 94 -30.48 -25.53 -18.13
CA GLN A 94 -29.03 -25.49 -18.07
C GLN A 94 -28.61 -26.20 -16.79
N PRO A 95 -27.64 -27.13 -16.85
CA PRO A 95 -27.09 -27.74 -15.64
C PRO A 95 -26.42 -26.66 -14.78
N ALA A 96 -26.47 -26.84 -13.46
CA ALA A 96 -25.91 -25.93 -12.46
C ALA A 96 -24.50 -25.46 -12.84
N GLY A 97 -24.31 -24.13 -12.74
CA GLY A 97 -23.31 -23.34 -13.46
C GLY A 97 -21.86 -23.79 -13.32
N ALA A 98 -21.23 -23.99 -14.48
CA ALA A 98 -19.78 -23.87 -14.57
C ALA A 98 -19.37 -22.44 -14.17
N ALA A 99 -18.41 -22.30 -13.26
CA ALA A 99 -17.85 -21.01 -12.89
C ALA A 99 -17.41 -20.26 -14.17
N SER A 100 -17.86 -19.02 -14.32
CA SER A 100 -17.60 -18.21 -15.52
C SER A 100 -16.14 -17.76 -15.60
N VAL A 101 -15.25 -18.65 -16.02
CA VAL A 101 -13.83 -18.33 -16.18
C VAL A 101 -13.63 -17.13 -17.14
N SER A 102 -12.81 -16.16 -16.74
CA SER A 102 -12.60 -14.91 -17.50
C SER A 102 -11.12 -14.63 -17.69
N GLY A 103 -10.66 -14.55 -18.93
CA GLY A 103 -9.29 -14.13 -19.27
C GLY A 103 -9.06 -12.61 -19.28
N ALA A 104 -10.08 -11.82 -18.92
CA ALA A 104 -9.95 -10.37 -18.81
C ALA A 104 -9.00 -9.98 -17.67
N PRO A 105 -8.25 -8.87 -17.78
CA PRO A 105 -7.21 -8.53 -16.83
C PRO A 105 -7.76 -7.98 -15.50
N LEU A 106 -6.95 -8.07 -14.45
CA LEU A 106 -7.13 -7.26 -13.23
C LEU A 106 -6.58 -5.86 -13.47
N GLY A 107 -7.28 -4.83 -13.00
CA GLY A 107 -6.76 -3.47 -12.94
C GLY A 107 -6.10 -3.22 -11.59
N VAL A 108 -4.80 -3.03 -11.55
CA VAL A 108 -4.05 -2.71 -10.32
C VAL A 108 -3.61 -1.26 -10.42
N PHE A 109 -3.87 -0.42 -9.41
CA PHE A 109 -3.41 0.96 -9.47
C PHE A 109 -2.97 1.56 -8.16
N ASP A 110 -2.04 2.49 -8.28
CA ASP A 110 -1.43 3.24 -7.20
C ASP A 110 -1.13 4.68 -7.63
N SER A 111 -0.84 5.52 -6.66
CA SER A 111 -0.31 6.88 -6.86
C SER A 111 1.06 6.92 -7.55
N GLY A 112 1.79 5.79 -7.67
CA GLY A 112 3.11 5.77 -8.28
C GLY A 112 3.68 4.35 -8.40
N ILE A 113 4.87 4.13 -7.84
CA ILE A 113 5.65 2.89 -7.98
C ILE A 113 5.34 1.87 -6.88
N GLY A 114 4.90 2.32 -5.70
CA GLY A 114 4.71 1.48 -4.52
C GLY A 114 3.81 0.27 -4.77
N GLY A 115 2.73 0.46 -5.52
CA GLY A 115 1.78 -0.59 -5.87
C GLY A 115 2.35 -1.79 -6.62
N LEU A 116 3.57 -1.69 -7.18
CA LEU A 116 4.25 -2.83 -7.78
C LEU A 116 4.57 -3.95 -6.79
N THR A 117 4.66 -3.67 -5.48
CA THR A 117 4.76 -4.74 -4.46
C THR A 117 3.49 -5.58 -4.40
N VAL A 118 2.32 -4.94 -4.53
CA VAL A 118 1.03 -5.63 -4.63
C VAL A 118 0.92 -6.39 -5.94
N ALA A 119 1.37 -5.78 -7.06
CA ALA A 119 1.39 -6.45 -8.36
C ALA A 119 2.25 -7.74 -8.31
N ARG A 120 3.45 -7.66 -7.70
CA ARG A 120 4.32 -8.83 -7.50
C ARG A 120 3.62 -9.92 -6.70
N ALA A 121 3.03 -9.58 -5.56
CA ALA A 121 2.31 -10.54 -4.72
C ALA A 121 1.12 -11.17 -5.46
N VAL A 122 0.44 -10.39 -6.32
CA VAL A 122 -0.62 -10.91 -7.21
C VAL A 122 -0.04 -11.89 -8.22
N PHE A 123 1.09 -11.59 -8.87
CA PHE A 123 1.70 -12.50 -9.86
C PHE A 123 2.12 -13.82 -9.23
N GLU A 124 2.75 -13.76 -8.05
CA GLU A 124 3.18 -14.95 -7.30
C GLU A 124 2.01 -15.85 -6.89
N ARG A 125 0.87 -15.25 -6.51
CA ARG A 125 -0.30 -15.99 -6.02
C ARG A 125 -1.30 -16.40 -7.11
N LEU A 126 -1.41 -15.60 -8.17
CA LEU A 126 -2.38 -15.73 -9.25
C LEU A 126 -1.64 -15.76 -10.60
N PRO A 127 -0.85 -16.81 -10.87
CA PRO A 127 0.08 -16.86 -12.02
C PRO A 127 -0.61 -16.92 -13.38
N HIS A 128 -1.93 -17.10 -13.42
CA HIS A 128 -2.73 -17.13 -14.65
C HIS A 128 -3.45 -15.81 -14.92
N GLU A 129 -3.33 -14.80 -14.04
CA GLU A 129 -4.06 -13.54 -14.18
C GLU A 129 -3.28 -12.52 -15.01
N SER A 130 -3.93 -11.99 -16.06
CA SER A 130 -3.41 -10.80 -16.76
C SER A 130 -3.60 -9.55 -15.88
N VAL A 131 -2.69 -8.59 -15.97
CA VAL A 131 -2.75 -7.35 -15.18
C VAL A 131 -2.53 -6.12 -16.05
N VAL A 132 -3.36 -5.11 -15.85
CA VAL A 132 -3.11 -3.74 -16.29
C VAL A 132 -2.78 -2.92 -15.04
N TYR A 133 -1.51 -2.57 -14.89
CA TYR A 133 -1.03 -1.70 -13.82
C TYR A 133 -1.08 -0.23 -14.25
N PHE A 134 -1.60 0.65 -13.40
CA PHE A 134 -1.53 2.10 -13.59
C PHE A 134 -0.87 2.79 -12.39
N GLY A 135 0.22 3.51 -12.63
CA GLY A 135 0.90 4.35 -11.64
C GLY A 135 0.80 5.83 -11.98
N ASP A 136 0.20 6.62 -11.09
CA ASP A 136 -0.02 8.07 -11.33
C ASP A 136 1.19 8.96 -10.96
N THR A 137 2.34 8.64 -11.56
CA THR A 137 3.66 9.27 -11.33
C THR A 137 3.68 10.79 -11.54
N ALA A 138 2.78 11.36 -12.35
CA ALA A 138 2.71 12.80 -12.62
C ALA A 138 2.26 13.59 -11.39
N ARG A 139 1.56 12.93 -10.46
CA ARG A 139 0.87 13.58 -9.34
C ARG A 139 1.24 12.96 -8.00
N VAL A 140 2.19 12.03 -7.96
CA VAL A 140 2.81 11.53 -6.73
C VAL A 140 3.53 12.68 -5.99
N PRO A 141 3.60 12.70 -4.64
CA PRO A 141 2.95 11.78 -3.70
C PRO A 141 1.51 12.19 -3.39
N TYR A 142 0.66 11.18 -3.16
CA TYR A 142 -0.73 11.36 -2.70
C TYR A 142 -0.82 11.58 -1.18
N GLY A 143 0.14 11.07 -0.41
CA GLY A 143 0.14 11.11 1.05
C GLY A 143 -0.20 12.47 1.69
N PRO A 144 0.32 13.61 1.20
CA PRO A 144 0.02 14.94 1.74
C PRO A 144 -1.21 15.63 1.09
N LYS A 145 -1.87 15.03 0.12
CA LYS A 145 -2.99 15.67 -0.62
C LYS A 145 -4.29 15.59 0.16
N SER A 146 -5.23 16.49 -0.19
CA SER A 146 -6.58 16.48 0.39
C SER A 146 -7.42 15.28 -0.09
N PRO A 147 -8.40 14.81 0.71
CA PRO A 147 -9.29 13.73 0.30
C PRO A 147 -10.03 13.99 -1.02
N ASP A 148 -10.45 15.23 -1.29
CA ASP A 148 -11.09 15.59 -2.58
C ASP A 148 -10.15 15.40 -3.77
N THR A 149 -8.89 15.80 -3.60
CA THR A 149 -7.87 15.63 -4.64
C THR A 149 -7.60 14.15 -4.90
N VAL A 150 -7.47 13.36 -3.83
CA VAL A 150 -7.27 11.91 -3.93
C VAL A 150 -8.47 11.23 -4.61
N ARG A 151 -9.71 11.61 -4.26
CA ARG A 151 -10.92 11.10 -4.93
C ARG A 151 -10.95 11.42 -6.41
N ARG A 152 -10.66 12.67 -6.79
CA ARG A 152 -10.64 13.09 -8.20
C ARG A 152 -9.65 12.28 -9.02
N TYR A 153 -8.38 12.25 -8.62
CA TYR A 153 -7.37 11.51 -9.37
C TYR A 153 -7.66 10.02 -9.42
N SER A 154 -8.14 9.43 -8.32
CA SER A 154 -8.52 8.01 -8.29
C SER A 154 -9.69 7.70 -9.23
N GLY A 155 -10.64 8.63 -9.37
CA GLY A 155 -11.76 8.50 -10.31
C GLY A 155 -11.31 8.52 -11.78
N GLU A 156 -10.28 9.31 -12.11
CA GLU A 156 -9.70 9.34 -13.46
C GLU A 156 -8.96 8.02 -13.77
N ILE A 157 -8.21 7.47 -12.81
CA ILE A 157 -7.55 6.16 -12.94
C ILE A 157 -8.60 5.04 -13.09
N LEU A 158 -9.68 5.10 -12.31
CA LEU A 158 -10.81 4.18 -12.42
C LEU A 158 -11.39 4.20 -13.85
N ALA A 159 -11.72 5.38 -14.38
CA ALA A 159 -12.27 5.51 -15.72
C ALA A 159 -11.33 4.93 -16.79
N TYR A 160 -10.03 5.19 -16.68
CA TYR A 160 -9.01 4.62 -17.56
C TYR A 160 -9.00 3.07 -17.51
N LEU A 161 -8.95 2.48 -16.32
CA LEU A 161 -8.89 1.02 -16.17
C LEU A 161 -10.16 0.33 -16.65
N LEU A 162 -11.33 0.92 -16.38
CA LEU A 162 -12.61 0.41 -16.87
C LEU A 162 -12.66 0.40 -18.41
N ALA A 163 -12.14 1.45 -19.06
CA ALA A 163 -12.02 1.50 -20.52
C ALA A 163 -11.08 0.42 -21.09
N ARG A 164 -10.21 -0.18 -20.25
CA ARG A 164 -9.35 -1.31 -20.62
C ARG A 164 -9.98 -2.69 -20.37
N GLY A 165 -11.25 -2.74 -19.97
CA GLY A 165 -12.01 -3.98 -19.84
C GLY A 165 -11.55 -4.86 -18.68
N VAL A 166 -11.10 -4.27 -17.57
CA VAL A 166 -10.68 -5.02 -16.38
C VAL A 166 -11.87 -5.70 -15.72
N LYS A 167 -11.69 -6.94 -15.23
CA LYS A 167 -12.77 -7.72 -14.57
C LYS A 167 -12.88 -7.47 -13.06
N SER A 168 -11.82 -6.93 -12.46
CA SER A 168 -11.74 -6.59 -11.04
C SER A 168 -10.65 -5.54 -10.85
N LEU A 169 -10.79 -4.73 -9.81
CA LEU A 169 -9.87 -3.66 -9.47
C LEU A 169 -9.17 -3.93 -8.15
N VAL A 170 -7.89 -3.56 -8.07
CA VAL A 170 -7.05 -3.62 -6.88
C VAL A 170 -6.47 -2.24 -6.63
N VAL A 171 -6.90 -1.60 -5.54
CA VAL A 171 -6.40 -0.30 -5.11
C VAL A 171 -5.11 -0.50 -4.31
N ALA A 172 -3.99 -0.60 -5.02
CA ALA A 172 -2.65 -0.85 -4.49
C ALA A 172 -2.00 0.39 -3.86
N CYS A 173 -2.80 1.23 -3.20
CA CYS A 173 -2.35 2.41 -2.47
C CYS A 173 -3.09 2.52 -1.14
N ASN A 174 -2.35 2.65 -0.04
CA ASN A 174 -2.94 2.83 1.28
C ASN A 174 -3.65 4.19 1.40
N THR A 175 -3.08 5.25 0.82
CA THR A 175 -3.70 6.59 0.85
C THR A 175 -5.02 6.60 0.07
N ILE A 176 -5.06 5.99 -1.12
CA ILE A 176 -6.31 5.88 -1.91
C ILE A 176 -7.33 5.02 -1.16
N SER A 177 -6.89 3.87 -0.64
CA SER A 177 -7.76 2.96 0.14
C SER A 177 -8.32 3.63 1.40
N ALA A 178 -7.58 4.56 2.01
CA ALA A 178 -8.02 5.29 3.19
C ALA A 178 -9.04 6.40 2.89
N GLN A 179 -8.94 7.04 1.73
CA GLN A 179 -9.62 8.31 1.46
C GLN A 179 -10.66 8.28 0.33
N ALA A 180 -10.55 7.29 -0.58
CA ALA A 180 -11.35 7.24 -1.80
C ALA A 180 -11.97 5.86 -2.09
N LEU A 181 -11.74 4.84 -1.24
CA LEU A 181 -12.21 3.48 -1.53
C LEU A 181 -13.72 3.38 -1.70
N ASP A 182 -14.50 4.00 -0.81
CA ASP A 182 -15.97 3.96 -0.89
C ASP A 182 -16.48 4.76 -2.09
N PHE A 183 -15.87 5.92 -2.36
CA PHE A 183 -16.15 6.72 -3.56
C PHE A 183 -15.94 5.92 -4.86
N LEU A 184 -14.88 5.10 -4.92
CA LEU A 184 -14.58 4.23 -6.05
C LEU A 184 -15.55 3.06 -6.14
N ARG A 185 -15.89 2.42 -5.01
CA ARG A 185 -16.85 1.31 -4.95
C ARG A 185 -18.22 1.70 -5.48
N GLU A 186 -18.70 2.90 -5.16
CA GLU A 186 -19.98 3.43 -5.67
C GLU A 186 -20.02 3.61 -7.19
N ARG A 187 -18.85 3.79 -7.83
CA ARG A 187 -18.73 4.15 -9.25
C ARG A 187 -18.21 3.02 -10.12
N SER A 188 -17.69 1.95 -9.52
CA SER A 188 -17.13 0.82 -10.25
C SER A 188 -18.23 -0.21 -10.56
N PRO A 189 -18.41 -0.61 -11.84
CA PRO A 189 -19.29 -1.72 -12.20
C PRO A 189 -18.67 -3.10 -11.91
N VAL A 190 -17.37 -3.16 -11.58
CA VAL A 190 -16.62 -4.38 -11.27
C VAL A 190 -16.19 -4.40 -9.80
N PRO A 191 -15.96 -5.58 -9.21
CA PRO A 191 -15.49 -5.68 -7.84
C PRO A 191 -14.16 -4.94 -7.62
N LEU A 192 -13.99 -4.45 -6.40
CA LEU A 192 -12.84 -3.65 -6.01
C LEU A 192 -12.33 -4.08 -4.63
N VAL A 193 -11.03 -4.37 -4.54
CA VAL A 193 -10.32 -4.72 -3.31
C VAL A 193 -9.31 -3.63 -2.97
N GLY A 194 -9.35 -3.12 -1.74
CA GLY A 194 -8.36 -2.19 -1.20
C GLY A 194 -7.35 -2.88 -0.28
N VAL A 195 -6.28 -2.19 0.08
CA VAL A 195 -5.17 -2.77 0.87
C VAL A 195 -5.37 -2.72 2.39
N ILE A 196 -6.30 -1.88 2.90
CA ILE A 196 -6.48 -1.65 4.33
C ILE A 196 -7.19 -2.82 5.02
N GLU A 197 -8.33 -3.25 4.50
CA GLU A 197 -9.13 -4.34 5.11
C GLU A 197 -8.35 -5.67 5.21
N PRO A 198 -7.60 -6.11 4.18
CA PRO A 198 -6.74 -7.29 4.30
C PRO A 198 -5.66 -7.14 5.36
N GLY A 199 -4.95 -6.01 5.39
CA GLY A 199 -3.91 -5.74 6.39
C GLY A 199 -4.47 -5.68 7.82
N ALA A 200 -5.63 -5.04 8.02
CA ALA A 200 -6.31 -4.98 9.32
C ALA A 200 -6.73 -6.37 9.81
N ARG A 201 -7.28 -7.21 8.93
CA ARG A 201 -7.69 -8.58 9.25
C ARG A 201 -6.50 -9.44 9.68
N ALA A 202 -5.42 -9.39 8.91
CA ALA A 202 -4.19 -10.11 9.24
C ALA A 202 -3.59 -9.62 10.57
N ALA A 203 -3.65 -8.32 10.85
CA ALA A 203 -3.17 -7.77 12.12
C ALA A 203 -3.93 -8.31 13.33
N VAL A 204 -5.27 -8.34 13.23
CA VAL A 204 -6.14 -8.88 14.28
C VAL A 204 -5.92 -10.37 14.48
N GLN A 205 -5.69 -11.12 13.41
CA GLN A 205 -5.38 -12.56 13.48
C GLN A 205 -3.98 -12.85 14.04
N GLY A 206 -3.01 -11.96 13.80
CA GLY A 206 -1.63 -12.14 14.22
C GLY A 206 -1.36 -11.75 15.68
N THR A 207 -2.18 -10.88 16.27
CA THR A 207 -1.93 -10.34 17.62
C THR A 207 -2.39 -11.31 18.71
N ARG A 208 -1.58 -11.43 19.77
CA ARG A 208 -1.93 -12.22 20.98
C ARG A 208 -2.39 -11.30 22.10
N SER A 209 -1.76 -10.13 22.21
CA SER A 209 -2.02 -9.12 23.23
C SER A 209 -3.17 -8.17 22.89
N GLY A 210 -3.56 -8.06 21.62
CA GLY A 210 -4.47 -7.03 21.14
C GLY A 210 -3.82 -5.67 20.91
N ARG A 211 -2.49 -5.56 21.04
CA ARG A 211 -1.71 -4.32 20.86
C ARG A 211 -1.11 -4.29 19.46
N ILE A 212 -1.72 -3.49 18.58
CA ILE A 212 -1.39 -3.46 17.16
C ILE A 212 -0.78 -2.11 16.80
N GLY A 213 0.41 -2.14 16.21
CA GLY A 213 1.05 -1.01 15.58
C GLY A 213 0.62 -0.84 14.13
N VAL A 214 0.53 0.40 13.67
CA VAL A 214 0.31 0.73 12.26
C VAL A 214 1.26 1.85 11.86
N ILE A 215 2.10 1.62 10.86
CA ILE A 215 2.91 2.67 10.23
C ILE A 215 2.37 2.99 8.84
N GLY A 216 2.45 4.26 8.42
CA GLY A 216 1.95 4.66 7.10
C GLY A 216 2.32 6.09 6.73
N THR A 217 1.84 6.53 5.56
CA THR A 217 1.95 7.94 5.16
C THR A 217 1.13 8.83 6.09
N ALA A 218 1.45 10.13 6.14
CA ALA A 218 0.70 11.10 6.96
C ALA A 218 -0.80 11.05 6.65
N GLY A 219 -1.19 11.05 5.36
CA GLY A 219 -2.60 10.95 4.96
C GLY A 219 -3.27 9.62 5.30
N THR A 220 -2.53 8.51 5.34
CA THR A 220 -3.08 7.20 5.78
C THR A 220 -3.35 7.22 7.28
N ILE A 221 -2.38 7.67 8.08
CA ILE A 221 -2.49 7.68 9.54
C ILE A 221 -3.54 8.70 10.01
N ALA A 222 -3.53 9.91 9.46
CA ALA A 222 -4.51 10.95 9.77
C ALA A 222 -5.95 10.54 9.41
N SER A 223 -6.13 9.65 8.43
CA SER A 223 -7.47 9.17 8.06
C SER A 223 -8.13 8.31 9.13
N GLY A 224 -7.37 7.70 10.05
CA GLY A 224 -7.86 6.70 11.02
C GLY A 224 -8.41 5.41 10.40
N ALA A 225 -8.17 5.15 9.11
CA ALA A 225 -8.80 4.04 8.39
C ALA A 225 -8.41 2.66 8.94
N TYR A 226 -7.13 2.42 9.22
CA TYR A 226 -6.67 1.17 9.85
C TYR A 226 -7.24 1.01 11.26
N GLU A 227 -7.24 2.06 12.08
CA GLU A 227 -7.80 2.00 13.43
C GLU A 227 -9.27 1.61 13.41
N ARG A 228 -10.08 2.22 12.52
CA ARG A 228 -11.49 1.83 12.33
C ARG A 228 -11.63 0.39 11.89
N ALA A 229 -10.88 -0.04 10.87
CA ALA A 229 -10.96 -1.40 10.34
C ALA A 229 -10.56 -2.45 11.38
N ILE A 230 -9.52 -2.18 12.17
CA ILE A 230 -9.07 -3.07 13.26
C ILE A 230 -10.14 -3.12 14.36
N LYS A 231 -10.65 -1.97 14.82
CA LYS A 231 -11.65 -1.91 15.91
C LYS A 231 -13.00 -2.52 15.52
N GLN A 232 -13.36 -2.51 14.23
CA GLN A 232 -14.54 -3.23 13.74
C GLN A 232 -14.41 -4.75 13.89
N LEU A 233 -13.19 -5.29 13.73
CA LEU A 233 -12.91 -6.72 13.85
C LEU A 233 -12.61 -7.15 15.29
N ARG A 234 -11.99 -6.25 16.07
CA ARG A 234 -11.61 -6.46 17.46
C ARG A 234 -11.81 -5.17 18.28
N PRO A 235 -13.00 -4.96 18.87
CA PRO A 235 -13.34 -3.71 19.56
C PRO A 235 -12.44 -3.35 20.74
N ASP A 236 -11.82 -4.34 21.39
CA ASP A 236 -10.89 -4.20 22.51
C ASP A 236 -9.43 -3.92 22.09
N ALA A 237 -9.12 -3.89 20.79
CA ALA A 237 -7.76 -3.71 20.32
C ALA A 237 -7.21 -2.31 20.66
N ALA A 238 -5.97 -2.28 21.16
CA ALA A 238 -5.20 -1.07 21.37
C ALA A 238 -4.35 -0.79 20.12
N VAL A 239 -4.71 0.26 19.36
CA VAL A 239 -4.03 0.62 18.11
C VAL A 239 -3.06 1.78 18.36
N CYS A 240 -1.78 1.60 18.03
CA CYS A 240 -0.77 2.64 18.03
C CYS A 240 -0.40 2.98 16.57
N ALA A 241 -0.79 4.17 16.11
CA ALA A 241 -0.59 4.59 14.72
C ALA A 241 0.52 5.65 14.62
N GLN A 242 1.44 5.47 13.68
CA GLN A 242 2.59 6.36 13.50
C GLN A 242 2.79 6.73 12.02
N ALA A 243 2.89 8.02 11.74
CA ALA A 243 3.24 8.51 10.41
C ALA A 243 4.75 8.40 10.18
N CYS A 244 5.15 7.89 9.01
CA CYS A 244 6.55 7.68 8.62
C CYS A 244 6.83 8.34 7.25
N PRO A 245 6.76 9.68 7.13
CA PRO A 245 6.86 10.37 5.84
C PRO A 245 8.19 10.16 5.12
N LEU A 246 9.30 9.96 5.85
CA LEU A 246 10.63 9.78 5.25
C LEU A 246 10.86 8.38 4.65
N PHE A 247 10.06 7.36 4.99
CA PHE A 247 10.30 6.02 4.46
C PHE A 247 10.08 5.91 2.96
N VAL A 248 9.10 6.62 2.38
CA VAL A 248 8.85 6.60 0.93
C VAL A 248 10.07 7.06 0.12
N PRO A 249 10.60 8.28 0.33
CA PRO A 249 11.77 8.73 -0.44
C PRO A 249 13.01 7.87 -0.20
N LEU A 250 13.25 7.38 1.02
CA LEU A 250 14.37 6.47 1.31
C LEU A 250 14.27 5.16 0.51
N VAL A 251 13.07 4.59 0.42
CA VAL A 251 12.81 3.38 -0.36
C VAL A 251 13.00 3.66 -1.87
N GLU A 252 12.54 4.80 -2.39
CA GLU A 252 12.70 5.10 -3.82
C GLU A 252 14.17 5.34 -4.22
N GLU A 253 14.98 5.88 -3.31
CA GLU A 253 16.45 5.95 -3.48
C GLU A 253 17.15 4.58 -3.39
N GLY A 254 16.44 3.53 -2.94
CA GLY A 254 16.98 2.18 -2.77
C GLY A 254 17.74 2.00 -1.46
N TRP A 255 17.55 2.86 -0.48
CA TRP A 255 18.21 2.80 0.83
C TRP A 255 17.50 1.80 1.75
N PHE A 256 17.37 0.56 1.28
CA PHE A 256 16.63 -0.50 1.98
C PHE A 256 17.36 -0.99 3.24
N ASP A 257 18.68 -1.06 3.16
CA ASP A 257 19.59 -1.47 4.23
C ASP A 257 20.68 -0.41 4.42
N HIS A 258 20.29 0.74 4.93
CA HIS A 258 21.14 1.93 5.05
C HIS A 258 21.07 2.51 6.46
N SER A 259 22.19 3.03 6.98
CA SER A 259 22.29 3.56 8.34
C SER A 259 21.32 4.71 8.59
N ALA A 260 21.11 5.59 7.61
CA ALA A 260 20.11 6.66 7.71
C ALA A 260 18.69 6.11 7.85
N THR A 261 18.33 5.07 7.10
CA THR A 261 17.02 4.42 7.18
C THR A 261 16.83 3.75 8.55
N GLU A 262 17.88 3.13 9.08
CA GLU A 262 17.85 2.52 10.41
C GLU A 262 17.66 3.55 11.52
N LEU A 263 18.38 4.68 11.47
CA LEU A 263 18.24 5.76 12.45
C LEU A 263 16.82 6.33 12.44
N ILE A 264 16.28 6.62 11.26
CA ILE A 264 14.91 7.12 11.10
C ILE A 264 13.88 6.08 11.54
N ALA A 265 14.12 4.79 11.27
CA ALA A 265 13.26 3.73 11.75
C ALA A 265 13.24 3.65 13.27
N ARG A 266 14.38 3.76 13.95
CA ARG A 266 14.42 3.78 15.42
C ARG A 266 13.60 4.94 16.00
N GLU A 267 13.74 6.13 15.42
CA GLU A 267 12.95 7.30 15.82
C GLU A 267 11.44 7.08 15.65
N TYR A 268 11.00 6.63 14.47
CA TYR A 268 9.58 6.37 14.22
C TYR A 268 9.03 5.19 14.99
N LEU A 269 9.82 4.17 15.29
CA LEU A 269 9.33 2.95 15.93
C LEU A 269 9.34 3.03 17.47
N ALA A 270 10.09 3.95 18.08
CA ALA A 270 10.15 4.12 19.52
C ALA A 270 8.77 4.30 20.23
N PRO A 271 7.79 5.06 19.68
CA PRO A 271 6.43 5.10 20.25
C PRO A 271 5.72 3.74 20.24
N LEU A 272 5.93 2.93 19.20
CA LEU A 272 5.31 1.61 19.06
C LEU A 272 5.94 0.59 20.02
N GLU A 273 7.25 0.68 20.24
CA GLU A 273 7.98 -0.11 21.24
C GLU A 273 7.51 0.23 22.67
N ARG A 274 7.39 1.52 23.00
CA ARG A 274 6.81 1.96 24.28
C ARG A 274 5.37 1.50 24.44
N ALA A 275 4.62 1.44 23.34
CA ALA A 275 3.28 0.88 23.31
C ALA A 275 3.28 -0.66 23.29
N ALA A 276 4.43 -1.34 23.37
CA ALA A 276 4.54 -2.79 23.45
C ALA A 276 3.64 -3.53 22.45
N VAL A 277 3.64 -3.07 21.18
CA VAL A 277 2.89 -3.74 20.12
C VAL A 277 3.51 -5.10 19.82
N ASP A 278 2.70 -6.13 19.59
CA ASP A 278 3.18 -7.47 19.18
C ASP A 278 2.97 -7.75 17.68
N VAL A 279 2.27 -6.84 17.00
CA VAL A 279 2.05 -6.84 15.56
C VAL A 279 2.26 -5.43 15.03
N LEU A 280 2.91 -5.30 13.87
CA LEU A 280 3.04 -4.04 13.14
C LEU A 280 2.52 -4.19 11.70
N VAL A 281 1.56 -3.36 11.32
CA VAL A 281 1.08 -3.26 9.94
C VAL A 281 1.94 -2.31 9.12
N LEU A 282 2.44 -2.81 7.98
CA LEU A 282 3.11 -2.02 6.95
C LEU A 282 2.06 -1.33 6.07
N GLY A 283 1.49 -0.23 6.57
CA GLY A 283 0.41 0.56 5.96
C GLY A 283 0.86 1.51 4.83
N CYS A 284 1.89 1.12 4.09
CA CYS A 284 2.32 1.75 2.84
C CYS A 284 2.94 0.68 1.95
N THR A 285 2.66 0.72 0.65
CA THR A 285 3.11 -0.29 -0.31
C THR A 285 4.62 -0.24 -0.60
N HIS A 286 5.32 0.82 -0.17
CA HIS A 286 6.78 0.92 -0.18
C HIS A 286 7.46 0.14 0.94
N TYR A 287 6.80 0.01 2.09
CA TYR A 287 7.44 -0.49 3.32
C TYR A 287 7.84 -1.99 3.28
N PRO A 288 7.23 -2.86 2.46
CA PRO A 288 7.74 -4.22 2.26
C PRO A 288 9.23 -4.29 1.90
N LEU A 289 9.77 -3.30 1.18
CA LEU A 289 11.20 -3.31 0.78
C LEU A 289 12.17 -3.04 1.95
N ILE A 290 11.70 -2.41 3.02
CA ILE A 290 12.47 -2.20 4.27
C ILE A 290 12.04 -3.14 5.39
N LYS A 291 11.13 -4.09 5.13
CA LYS A 291 10.66 -5.08 6.11
C LYS A 291 11.79 -5.80 6.86
N PRO A 292 12.90 -6.24 6.21
CA PRO A 292 14.03 -6.82 6.94
C PRO A 292 14.69 -5.87 7.94
N LEU A 293 14.86 -4.59 7.58
CA LEU A 293 15.41 -3.57 8.46
C LEU A 293 14.48 -3.29 9.64
N LEU A 294 13.17 -3.13 9.37
CA LEU A 294 12.17 -2.91 10.41
C LEU A 294 12.11 -4.09 11.40
N ALA A 295 12.23 -5.33 10.90
CA ALA A 295 12.27 -6.53 11.74
C ALA A 295 13.49 -6.56 12.66
N ARG A 296 14.66 -6.09 12.19
CA ARG A 296 15.85 -5.98 13.05
C ARG A 296 15.70 -4.89 14.11
N VAL A 297 15.04 -3.77 13.79
CA VAL A 297 14.83 -2.68 14.75
C VAL A 297 13.89 -3.11 15.88
N LEU A 298 12.75 -3.72 15.56
CA LEU A 298 11.73 -4.14 16.54
C LEU A 298 12.05 -5.46 17.24
N GLY A 299 12.90 -6.28 16.64
CA GLY A 299 13.22 -7.62 17.12
C GLY A 299 12.15 -8.67 16.80
N PRO A 300 12.44 -9.95 17.13
CA PRO A 300 11.65 -11.10 16.69
C PRO A 300 10.30 -11.26 17.37
N ALA A 301 10.01 -10.48 18.42
CA ALA A 301 8.75 -10.55 19.16
C ALA A 301 7.59 -9.87 18.42
N VAL A 302 7.88 -9.00 17.45
CA VAL A 302 6.86 -8.26 16.69
C VAL A 302 6.62 -8.91 15.34
N THR A 303 5.37 -9.29 15.07
CA THR A 303 4.96 -9.84 13.77
C THR A 303 4.72 -8.69 12.78
N LEU A 304 5.41 -8.70 11.64
CA LEU A 304 5.20 -7.70 10.58
C LEU A 304 4.15 -8.19 9.57
N VAL A 305 3.07 -7.41 9.43
CA VAL A 305 2.00 -7.66 8.45
C VAL A 305 2.27 -6.87 7.18
N ASP A 306 2.47 -7.60 6.09
CA ASP A 306 2.68 -7.04 4.76
C ASP A 306 1.34 -6.86 4.04
N SER A 307 0.94 -5.60 3.84
CA SER A 307 -0.34 -5.31 3.19
C SER A 307 -0.40 -5.79 1.74
N ALA A 308 0.73 -5.97 1.03
CA ALA A 308 0.75 -6.49 -0.33
C ALA A 308 0.41 -7.99 -0.39
N GLU A 309 1.05 -8.80 0.45
CA GLU A 309 0.79 -10.24 0.55
C GLU A 309 -0.67 -10.52 0.96
N GLU A 310 -1.19 -9.80 1.95
CA GLU A 310 -2.56 -9.96 2.41
C GLU A 310 -3.59 -9.49 1.38
N THR A 311 -3.27 -8.46 0.60
CA THR A 311 -4.13 -8.01 -0.50
C THR A 311 -4.19 -9.05 -1.61
N ALA A 312 -3.07 -9.65 -2.00
CA ALA A 312 -3.07 -10.72 -3.00
C ALA A 312 -3.92 -11.92 -2.54
N LYS A 313 -3.88 -12.27 -1.25
CA LYS A 313 -4.79 -13.28 -0.65
C LYS A 313 -6.24 -12.90 -0.82
N ALA A 314 -6.61 -11.68 -0.43
CA ALA A 314 -7.98 -11.19 -0.53
C ALA A 314 -8.50 -11.14 -1.98
N VAL A 315 -7.65 -10.75 -2.94
CA VAL A 315 -7.97 -10.76 -4.37
C VAL A 315 -8.25 -12.17 -4.86
N ALA A 316 -7.38 -13.14 -4.52
CA ALA A 316 -7.57 -14.54 -4.91
C ALA A 316 -8.90 -15.11 -4.38
N ASP A 317 -9.22 -14.82 -3.12
CA ASP A 317 -10.45 -15.28 -2.50
C ASP A 317 -11.68 -14.59 -3.15
N ASP A 318 -11.59 -13.31 -3.48
CA ASP A 318 -12.69 -12.58 -4.13
C ASP A 318 -12.97 -13.06 -5.56
N LEU A 319 -11.91 -13.27 -6.36
CA LEU A 319 -12.04 -13.84 -7.70
C LEU A 319 -12.65 -15.24 -7.66
N THR A 320 -12.21 -16.08 -6.72
CA THR A 320 -12.74 -17.45 -6.56
C THR A 320 -14.21 -17.42 -6.18
N ARG A 321 -14.59 -16.64 -5.16
CA ARG A 321 -15.98 -16.54 -4.70
C ARG A 321 -16.93 -16.04 -5.80
N ARG A 322 -16.44 -15.17 -6.68
CA ARG A 322 -17.23 -14.60 -7.78
C ARG A 322 -17.16 -15.40 -9.08
N GLY A 323 -16.38 -16.49 -9.10
CA GLY A 323 -16.14 -17.26 -10.31
C GLY A 323 -15.49 -16.45 -11.43
N LEU A 324 -14.58 -15.51 -11.10
CA LEU A 324 -13.91 -14.61 -12.04
C LEU A 324 -12.46 -15.02 -12.35
N THR A 325 -11.99 -16.16 -11.84
CA THR A 325 -10.61 -16.63 -12.04
C THR A 325 -10.32 -16.89 -13.52
N ALA A 326 -9.10 -16.57 -13.95
CA ALA A 326 -8.60 -16.94 -15.26
C ALA A 326 -8.51 -18.48 -15.41
N PRO A 327 -8.71 -19.02 -16.62
CA PRO A 327 -8.48 -20.44 -16.90
C PRO A 327 -7.04 -20.87 -16.57
N PRO A 328 -6.80 -22.11 -16.08
CA PRO A 328 -5.45 -22.60 -15.80
C PRO A 328 -4.49 -22.64 -17.00
N ASN A 329 -5.01 -22.63 -18.23
CA ASN A 329 -4.23 -22.58 -19.46
C ASN A 329 -4.06 -21.16 -20.01
N HIS A 330 -4.60 -20.13 -19.35
CA HIS A 330 -4.41 -18.75 -19.75
C HIS A 330 -2.95 -18.35 -19.59
N ARG A 331 -2.39 -17.75 -20.64
CA ARG A 331 -1.05 -17.16 -20.61
C ARG A 331 -1.20 -15.69 -20.22
N PRO A 332 -0.76 -15.28 -19.03
CA PRO A 332 -0.97 -13.92 -18.57
C PRO A 332 -0.20 -12.93 -19.44
N THR A 333 -0.77 -11.74 -19.57
CA THR A 333 -0.14 -10.57 -20.18
C THR A 333 -0.18 -9.44 -19.17
N HIS A 334 0.97 -8.82 -18.94
CA HIS A 334 1.10 -7.71 -17.99
C HIS A 334 1.41 -6.43 -18.76
N ARG A 335 0.61 -5.39 -18.51
CA ARG A 335 0.78 -4.06 -19.09
C ARG A 335 1.03 -3.07 -17.96
N PHE A 336 2.09 -2.30 -18.07
CA PHE A 336 2.44 -1.26 -17.12
C PHE A 336 2.22 0.10 -17.77
N VAL A 337 1.48 0.96 -17.08
CA VAL A 337 1.11 2.29 -17.56
C VAL A 337 1.45 3.29 -16.47
N VAL A 338 2.02 4.42 -16.86
CA VAL A 338 2.29 5.55 -15.98
C VAL A 338 1.75 6.83 -16.58
N SER A 339 1.43 7.81 -15.75
CA SER A 339 0.99 9.12 -16.23
C SER A 339 2.14 10.01 -16.74
N ASP A 340 3.36 9.77 -16.26
CA ASP A 340 4.59 10.51 -16.59
C ASP A 340 5.84 9.67 -16.21
N ASP A 341 7.05 10.21 -16.33
CA ASP A 341 8.35 9.68 -15.88
C ASP A 341 8.53 8.14 -15.97
N GLU A 342 8.32 7.61 -17.18
CA GLU A 342 8.62 6.21 -17.52
C GLU A 342 10.06 5.79 -17.20
N PRO A 343 11.11 6.62 -17.46
CA PRO A 343 12.48 6.23 -17.20
C PRO A 343 12.74 5.97 -15.71
N HIS A 344 12.26 6.86 -14.83
CA HIS A 344 12.38 6.65 -13.39
C HIS A 344 11.57 5.44 -12.93
N PHE A 345 10.32 5.31 -13.39
CA PHE A 345 9.45 4.18 -13.05
C PHE A 345 10.10 2.84 -13.40
N ARG A 346 10.73 2.70 -14.57
CA ARG A 346 11.44 1.46 -14.94
C ARG A 346 12.68 1.20 -14.10
N LYS A 347 13.47 2.24 -13.83
CA LYS A 347 14.70 2.13 -13.05
C LYS A 347 14.41 1.67 -11.62
N VAL A 348 13.43 2.30 -10.96
CA VAL A 348 13.10 2.05 -9.56
C VAL A 348 12.14 0.87 -9.42
N GLY A 349 11.11 0.80 -10.28
CA GLY A 349 10.04 -0.20 -10.22
C GLY A 349 10.51 -1.64 -10.36
N ALA A 350 11.63 -1.89 -11.04
CA ALA A 350 12.22 -3.23 -11.10
C ALA A 350 12.57 -3.80 -9.71
N ARG A 351 12.92 -2.94 -8.74
CA ARG A 351 13.21 -3.34 -7.36
C ARG A 351 11.94 -3.73 -6.60
N PHE A 352 10.83 -3.06 -6.90
CA PHE A 352 9.52 -3.31 -6.27
C PHE A 352 8.87 -4.57 -6.84
N LEU A 353 8.93 -4.72 -8.17
CA LEU A 353 8.37 -5.87 -8.88
C LEU A 353 9.23 -7.13 -8.72
N GLY A 354 10.55 -7.00 -8.51
CA GLY A 354 11.48 -8.13 -8.43
C GLY A 354 11.96 -8.64 -9.79
N GLU A 355 11.54 -8.01 -10.89
CA GLU A 355 11.97 -8.32 -12.25
C GLU A 355 12.06 -7.06 -13.12
N LYS A 356 12.68 -7.19 -14.31
CA LYS A 356 12.86 -6.05 -15.23
C LYS A 356 11.53 -5.68 -15.90
N LEU A 357 11.17 -4.39 -15.82
CA LEU A 357 10.08 -3.79 -16.59
C LEU A 357 10.52 -3.57 -18.04
N GLN A 358 10.02 -4.42 -18.95
CA GLN A 358 10.40 -4.38 -20.38
C GLN A 358 9.71 -3.26 -21.16
N HIS A 359 8.42 -3.05 -20.93
CA HIS A 359 7.62 -2.05 -21.61
C HIS A 359 6.71 -1.32 -20.63
N VAL A 360 6.72 0.01 -20.69
CA VAL A 360 5.89 0.89 -19.87
C VAL A 360 5.29 1.95 -20.80
N GLU A 361 3.97 2.07 -20.80
CA GLU A 361 3.23 3.05 -21.60
C GLU A 361 3.07 4.35 -20.79
N VAL A 362 3.22 5.51 -21.45
CA VAL A 362 2.90 6.81 -20.83
C VAL A 362 1.51 7.25 -21.29
N VAL A 363 0.58 7.43 -20.36
CA VAL A 363 -0.77 7.93 -20.63
C VAL A 363 -1.14 9.01 -19.61
N PRO A 364 -1.12 10.30 -19.99
CA PRO A 364 -1.51 11.37 -19.08
C PRO A 364 -2.99 11.26 -18.71
N LEU A 365 -3.31 11.67 -17.48
CA LEU A 365 -4.67 11.81 -16.98
C LEU A 365 -4.91 13.26 -16.57
N GLY A 366 -6.09 13.79 -16.90
CA GLY A 366 -6.47 15.17 -16.58
C GLY A 366 -7.35 15.79 -17.65
#